data_AF-A0A284QS86-F1
#
_entry.id   AF-A0A284QS86-F1
#
_cell.length_a   1.000
_cell.length_b   1.000
_cell.length_c   1.000
_cell.angle_alpha   90.00
_cell.angle_beta   90.00
_cell.angle_gamma   90.00
#
_symmetry.space_group_name_H-M   'P 1'
#
loop_
_entity.id
_entity.type
_entity.pdbx_description
1 polymer ?
#
loop_
_entity_poly.entity_id
_entity_poly.type
_entity_poly.pdbx_seq_one_letter_code
_entity_poly.pdbx_strand_id
1 'polypeptide(L)'
;MEPPLNHPFRVRSFFNDKIKAPLGNMPLEAWQGYFQSVRPALNRLIVNLDISTGVMFKSGSLVETCVEFFSGYRRGEDANKWLRAQSVPVMQRRRLQTFLFGVKVEAQTAAGGKKLVTIHKLTERDAASTMFTPTGGAQTSVAQLRAG
;
A
#
# COMPACT_ATOMS: atom_id res chain seq x y z
N MET A 1 -9.06 -21.28 -15.20
CA MET A 1 -8.41 -20.11 -15.82
C MET A 1 -7.29 -19.66 -14.89
N GLU A 2 -6.04 -19.77 -15.35
CA GLU A 2 -4.81 -19.53 -14.57
C GLU A 2 -4.42 -18.03 -14.37
N PRO A 3 -4.69 -17.09 -15.31
CA PRO A 3 -4.25 -15.70 -15.16
C PRO A 3 -4.73 -14.95 -13.90
N PRO A 4 -6.00 -15.02 -13.44
CA PRO A 4 -6.43 -14.35 -12.21
C PRO A 4 -5.82 -14.93 -10.93
N LEU A 5 -5.26 -16.14 -10.99
CA LEU A 5 -4.63 -16.79 -9.85
C LEU A 5 -3.22 -16.25 -9.59
N ASN A 6 -2.51 -15.90 -10.67
CA ASN A 6 -1.07 -15.60 -10.64
C ASN A 6 -0.75 -14.11 -10.81
N HIS A 7 -1.72 -13.28 -11.22
CA HIS A 7 -1.49 -11.87 -11.52
C HIS A 7 -2.56 -10.97 -10.89
N PRO A 8 -2.18 -9.79 -10.38
CA PRO A 8 -3.14 -8.76 -10.01
C PRO A 8 -4.09 -8.46 -11.18
N PHE A 9 -5.39 -8.41 -10.90
CA PHE A 9 -6.38 -8.15 -11.92
C PHE A 9 -7.44 -7.16 -11.45
N ARG A 10 -8.02 -6.45 -12.41
CA ARG A 10 -9.20 -5.62 -12.21
C ARG A 10 -10.20 -5.91 -13.31
N VAL A 11 -11.29 -6.58 -12.95
CA VAL A 11 -12.37 -6.99 -13.87
C VAL A 11 -11.83 -7.88 -15.01
N ARG A 12 -11.42 -7.28 -16.13
CA ARG A 12 -10.95 -7.96 -17.34
C ARG A 12 -9.49 -7.62 -17.72
N SER A 13 -8.83 -6.80 -16.90
CA SER A 13 -7.43 -6.43 -17.07
C SER A 13 -6.54 -7.17 -16.08
N PHE A 14 -5.38 -7.62 -16.55
CA PHE A 14 -4.39 -8.37 -15.78
C PHE A 14 -3.04 -7.67 -15.88
N PHE A 15 -2.31 -7.54 -14.79
CA PHE A 15 -1.08 -6.75 -14.71
C PHE A 15 0.10 -7.61 -14.26
N ASN A 16 1.31 -7.30 -14.75
CA ASN A 16 2.54 -7.93 -14.28
C ASN A 16 3.61 -6.88 -13.95
N ASP A 17 4.59 -7.29 -13.16
CA ASP A 17 5.70 -6.45 -12.72
C ASP A 17 6.92 -6.51 -13.66
N LYS A 18 6.83 -7.23 -14.78
CA LYS A 18 7.93 -7.39 -15.75
C LYS A 18 8.19 -6.10 -16.51
N ILE A 19 7.13 -5.38 -16.87
CA ILE A 19 7.22 -4.09 -17.54
C ILE A 19 6.54 -3.07 -16.64
N LYS A 20 7.37 -2.32 -15.92
CA LYS A 20 6.91 -1.29 -15.00
C LYS A 20 7.84 -0.08 -14.98
N ALA A 21 7.27 1.06 -14.61
CA ALA A 21 8.00 2.31 -14.50
C ALA A 21 7.56 3.08 -13.24
N PRO A 22 8.46 3.85 -12.60
CA PRO A 22 8.08 4.71 -11.48
C PRO A 22 7.06 5.76 -11.94
N LEU A 23 6.04 6.02 -11.13
CA LEU A 23 5.00 7.00 -11.43
C LEU A 23 5.28 8.33 -10.70
N GLY A 24 6.08 9.17 -11.34
CA GLY A 24 6.48 10.47 -10.80
C GLY A 24 7.21 10.35 -9.45
N ASN A 25 6.99 11.34 -8.57
CA ASN A 25 7.63 11.41 -7.25
C ASN A 25 6.80 10.76 -6.14
N MET A 26 5.95 9.79 -6.48
CA MET A 26 5.08 9.09 -5.53
C MET A 26 5.54 7.64 -5.36
N PRO A 27 5.20 6.97 -4.23
CA PRO A 27 5.48 5.55 -3.99
C PRO A 27 4.58 4.61 -4.79
N LEU A 28 4.47 4.89 -6.08
CA LEU A 28 3.63 4.22 -7.05
C LEU A 28 4.45 3.82 -8.28
N GLU A 29 4.05 2.71 -8.90
CA GLU A 29 4.56 2.21 -10.16
C GLU A 29 3.41 2.03 -11.15
N ALA A 30 3.67 2.38 -12.40
CA ALA A 30 2.83 1.97 -13.51
C ALA A 30 3.25 0.57 -13.96
N TRP A 31 2.35 -0.40 -13.90
CA TRP A 31 2.56 -1.75 -14.40
C TRP A 31 1.81 -1.91 -15.72
N GLN A 32 2.49 -2.40 -16.75
CA GLN A 32 1.82 -2.80 -17.98
C GLN A 32 0.98 -4.06 -17.73
N GLY A 33 -0.17 -4.08 -18.37
CA GLY A 33 -1.10 -5.18 -18.33
C GLY A 33 -1.84 -5.34 -19.65
N TYR A 34 -2.75 -6.31 -19.67
CA TYR A 34 -3.55 -6.63 -20.83
C TYR A 34 -5.02 -6.70 -20.44
N PHE A 35 -5.85 -5.96 -21.16
CA PHE A 35 -7.30 -6.13 -21.13
C PHE A 35 -7.68 -7.28 -22.07
N GLN A 36 -8.52 -8.20 -21.60
CA GLN A 36 -9.04 -9.28 -22.44
C GLN A 36 -10.57 -9.38 -22.38
N SER A 37 -11.19 -9.63 -23.53
CA SER A 37 -12.61 -10.00 -23.58
C SER A 37 -12.89 -10.94 -24.73
N VAL A 38 -13.82 -11.87 -24.52
CA VAL A 38 -14.36 -12.71 -25.59
C VAL A 38 -15.72 -12.14 -26.01
N ARG A 39 -15.92 -11.96 -27.32
CA ARG A 39 -17.17 -11.45 -27.89
C ARG A 39 -17.72 -12.44 -28.91
N PRO A 40 -19.01 -12.81 -28.83
CA PRO A 40 -19.64 -13.59 -29.88
C PRO A 40 -19.77 -12.75 -31.16
N ALA A 41 -19.56 -13.41 -32.29
CA ALA A 41 -19.82 -12.88 -33.63
C ALA A 41 -20.45 -14.00 -34.47
N LEU A 42 -20.94 -13.67 -35.66
CA LEU A 42 -21.56 -14.67 -36.54
C LEU A 42 -20.57 -15.82 -36.83
N ASN A 43 -20.93 -17.03 -36.37
CA ASN A 43 -20.17 -18.28 -36.51
C ASN A 43 -18.73 -18.26 -35.94
N ARG A 44 -18.40 -17.36 -35.01
CA ARG A 44 -17.07 -17.31 -34.39
C ARG A 44 -17.08 -16.59 -33.03
N LEU A 45 -16.01 -16.80 -32.27
CA LEU A 45 -15.68 -15.98 -31.11
C LEU A 45 -14.52 -15.07 -31.47
N ILE A 46 -14.59 -13.82 -31.02
CA ILE A 46 -13.52 -12.84 -31.17
C ILE A 46 -12.89 -12.62 -29.79
N VAL A 47 -11.58 -12.83 -29.69
CA VAL A 47 -10.80 -12.46 -28.52
C VAL A 47 -10.23 -11.07 -28.75
N ASN A 48 -10.70 -10.09 -27.98
CA ASN A 48 -10.15 -8.75 -27.97
C ASN A 48 -9.05 -8.66 -26.92
N LEU A 49 -7.87 -8.18 -27.32
CA LEU A 49 -6.71 -7.96 -26.47
C LEU A 49 -6.23 -6.53 -26.67
N ASP A 50 -6.03 -5.80 -25.58
CA ASP A 50 -5.51 -4.43 -25.61
C ASP A 50 -4.50 -4.21 -24.48
N ILE A 51 -3.56 -3.29 -24.68
CA ILE A 51 -2.60 -2.89 -23.65
C ILE A 51 -3.33 -2.00 -22.64
N SER A 52 -3.06 -2.24 -21.36
CA SER A 52 -3.56 -1.41 -20.28
C SER A 52 -2.43 -1.10 -19.30
N THR A 53 -2.61 -0.04 -18.50
CA THR A 53 -1.65 0.33 -17.46
C THR A 53 -2.37 0.41 -16.14
N GLY A 54 -1.87 -0.33 -15.14
CA GLY A 54 -2.36 -0.31 -13.78
C GLY A 54 -1.41 0.47 -12.88
N VAL A 55 -1.96 1.24 -11.94
CA VAL A 55 -1.14 1.92 -10.92
C VAL A 55 -1.09 1.03 -9.69
N MET A 56 0.12 0.63 -9.30
CA MET A 56 0.40 -0.23 -8.16
C MET A 56 1.24 0.52 -7.12
N PHE A 57 1.13 0.13 -5.85
CA PHE A 57 2.11 0.53 -4.85
C PHE A 57 3.46 -0.14 -5.17
N LYS A 58 4.55 0.55 -4.85
CA LYS A 58 5.88 -0.06 -4.88
C LYS A 58 5.96 -1.22 -3.90
N SER A 59 6.69 -2.25 -4.29
CA SER A 59 7.07 -3.32 -3.36
C SER A 59 7.99 -2.74 -2.29
N GLY A 60 7.68 -3.00 -1.03
CA GLY A 60 8.49 -2.50 0.08
C GLY A 60 7.70 -2.44 1.38
N SER A 61 8.31 -1.85 2.40
CA SER A 61 7.64 -1.63 3.67
C SER A 61 6.67 -0.43 3.60
N LEU A 62 5.64 -0.44 4.46
CA LEU A 62 4.78 0.73 4.62
C LEU A 62 5.58 1.97 5.04
N VAL A 63 6.66 1.78 5.80
CA VAL A 63 7.54 2.86 6.23
C VAL A 63 8.25 3.51 5.04
N GLU A 64 8.83 2.71 4.14
CA GLU A 64 9.44 3.20 2.89
C GLU A 64 8.43 3.97 2.04
N THR A 65 7.21 3.43 1.89
CA THR A 65 6.11 4.09 1.18
C THR A 65 5.80 5.47 1.78
N CYS A 66 5.70 5.57 3.11
CA CYS A 66 5.44 6.84 3.79
C CYS A 66 6.59 7.84 3.65
N VAL A 67 7.84 7.39 3.80
CA VAL A 67 9.02 8.25 3.66
C VAL A 67 9.14 8.78 2.23
N GLU A 68 8.92 7.92 1.23
CA GLU A 68 8.93 8.30 -0.18
C GLU A 68 7.79 9.27 -0.51
N PHE A 69 6.60 9.10 0.08
CA PHE A 69 5.49 10.04 -0.06
C PHE A 69 5.84 11.46 0.38
N PHE A 70 6.61 11.62 1.48
CA PHE A 70 6.99 12.95 1.98
C PHE A 70 8.21 13.54 1.25
N SER A 71 9.23 12.73 1.01
CA SER A 71 10.50 13.17 0.40
C SER A 71 10.39 13.36 -1.11
N GLY A 72 9.50 12.61 -1.78
CA GLY A 72 9.32 12.64 -3.23
C GLY A 72 10.58 12.27 -4.00
N TYR A 73 11.31 11.24 -3.55
CA TYR A 73 12.64 10.84 -4.05
C TYR A 73 13.77 11.88 -3.92
N ARG A 74 13.59 12.94 -3.12
CA ARG A 74 14.70 13.86 -2.85
C ARG A 74 15.79 13.14 -2.05
N ARG A 75 16.89 12.83 -2.74
CA ARG A 75 18.10 12.24 -2.17
C ARG A 75 18.67 13.19 -1.10
N GLY A 76 18.87 12.70 0.12
CA GLY A 76 19.55 13.43 1.19
C GLY A 76 18.66 14.04 2.27
N GLU A 77 17.33 13.84 2.24
CA GLU A 77 16.50 14.17 3.41
C GLU A 77 16.51 13.00 4.43
N ASP A 78 16.75 13.31 5.70
CA ASP A 78 16.74 12.32 6.77
C ASP A 78 15.37 11.67 6.91
N ALA A 79 15.26 10.40 6.50
CA ALA A 79 14.02 9.62 6.62
C ALA A 79 13.45 9.61 8.05
N ASN A 80 14.33 9.66 9.06
CA ASN A 80 13.99 9.72 10.47
C ASN A 80 13.12 10.93 10.84
N LYS A 81 13.21 12.03 10.10
CA LYS A 81 12.36 13.21 10.30
C LYS A 81 10.88 12.88 10.07
N TRP A 82 10.56 11.93 9.21
CA TRP A 82 9.18 11.58 8.89
C TRP A 82 8.61 10.48 9.78
N LEU A 83 9.43 9.88 10.64
CA LEU A 83 9.04 8.78 11.53
C LEU A 83 8.43 9.24 12.86
N ARG A 84 8.47 10.54 13.17
CA ARG A 84 7.84 11.11 14.37
C ARG A 84 6.57 11.86 13.98
N ALA A 85 5.45 11.55 14.61
CA ALA A 85 4.17 12.19 14.37
C ALA A 85 4.24 13.71 14.60
N GLN A 86 5.02 14.15 15.60
CA GLN A 86 5.19 15.56 15.93
C GLN A 86 5.92 16.37 14.84
N SER A 87 6.75 15.74 14.02
CA SER A 87 7.48 16.41 12.93
C SER A 87 6.71 16.42 11.62
N VAL A 88 5.57 15.72 11.52
CA VAL A 88 4.71 15.72 10.34
C VAL A 88 3.63 16.81 10.49
N PRO A 89 3.62 17.86 9.65
CA PRO A 89 2.56 18.86 9.66
C PRO A 89 1.17 18.24 9.50
N VAL A 90 0.16 18.78 10.20
CA VAL A 90 -1.21 18.26 10.19
C VAL A 90 -1.77 18.08 8.77
N MET A 91 -1.51 19.04 7.87
CA MET A 91 -1.93 18.96 6.47
C MET A 91 -1.28 17.79 5.72
N GLN A 92 0.01 17.54 5.95
CA GLN A 92 0.72 16.44 5.32
C GLN A 92 0.24 15.08 5.86
N ARG A 93 -0.02 14.98 7.16
CA ARG A 93 -0.64 13.78 7.76
C ARG A 93 -2.01 13.49 7.17
N ARG A 94 -2.86 14.51 6.98
CA ARG A 94 -4.17 14.34 6.32
C ARG A 94 -4.03 13.84 4.88
N ARG A 95 -3.08 14.37 4.11
CA ARG A 95 -2.80 13.91 2.74
C ARG A 95 -2.33 12.45 2.72
N LEU A 96 -1.42 12.08 3.62
CA LEU A 96 -0.97 10.69 3.77
C LEU A 96 -2.12 9.77 4.18
N GLN A 97 -2.99 10.20 5.10
CA GLN A 97 -4.15 9.42 5.51
C GLN A 97 -5.09 9.14 4.33
N THR A 98 -5.40 10.15 3.51
CA THR A 98 -6.20 9.97 2.30
C THR A 98 -5.53 9.03 1.30
N PHE A 99 -4.22 9.16 1.14
CA PHE A 99 -3.43 8.32 0.25
C PHE A 99 -3.43 6.83 0.66
N LEU A 100 -3.37 6.55 1.95
CA LEU A 100 -3.33 5.18 2.49
C LEU A 100 -4.72 4.60 2.81
N PHE A 101 -5.79 5.37 2.69
CA PHE A 101 -7.12 4.92 3.07
C PHE A 101 -7.56 3.71 2.22
N GLY A 102 -7.93 2.62 2.88
CA GLY A 102 -8.36 1.38 2.23
C GLY A 102 -7.22 0.48 1.75
N VAL A 103 -5.96 0.89 1.92
CA VAL A 103 -4.79 0.06 1.61
C VAL A 103 -4.71 -1.10 2.60
N LYS A 104 -4.51 -2.31 2.07
CA LYS A 104 -4.26 -3.50 2.88
C LYS A 104 -2.76 -3.68 3.07
N VAL A 105 -2.35 -3.89 4.32
CA VAL A 105 -0.95 -4.14 4.70
C VAL A 105 -0.86 -5.45 5.46
N GLU A 106 0.27 -6.13 5.30
CA GLU A 106 0.61 -7.29 6.10
C GLU A 106 1.27 -6.82 7.40
N ALA A 107 0.61 -7.06 8.53
CA ALA A 107 1.10 -6.73 9.85
C ALA A 107 1.58 -7.99 10.57
N GLN A 108 2.74 -7.90 11.21
CA GLN A 108 3.16 -8.88 12.20
C GLN A 108 2.31 -8.72 13.47
N THR A 109 1.74 -9.82 13.92
CA THR A 109 0.99 -9.93 15.17
C THR A 109 1.94 -10.20 16.33
N ALA A 110 1.52 -9.85 17.55
CA ALA A 110 2.30 -10.13 18.76
C ALA A 110 2.59 -11.64 18.95
N ALA A 111 1.74 -12.52 18.41
CA ALA A 111 1.94 -13.97 18.42
C ALA A 111 2.86 -14.49 17.28
N GLY A 112 3.58 -13.60 16.59
CA GLY A 112 4.51 -13.96 15.51
C GLY A 112 3.86 -14.31 14.16
N GLY A 113 2.52 -14.37 14.08
CA GLY A 113 1.80 -14.59 12.83
C GLY A 113 1.70 -13.33 11.96
N LYS A 114 1.42 -13.51 10.67
CA LYS A 114 1.15 -12.41 9.73
C LYS A 114 -0.35 -12.25 9.51
N LYS A 115 -0.85 -11.01 9.52
CA LYS A 115 -2.27 -10.69 9.32
C LYS A 115 -2.44 -9.53 8.34
N LEU A 116 -3.34 -9.69 7.38
CA LEU A 116 -3.77 -8.60 6.51
C LEU A 116 -4.71 -7.65 7.28
N VAL A 117 -4.34 -6.38 7.34
CA VAL A 117 -5.10 -5.31 8.01
C VAL A 117 -5.30 -4.16 7.03
N THR A 118 -6.47 -3.52 7.07
CA THR A 118 -6.78 -2.36 6.22
C THR A 118 -6.51 -1.07 6.99
N ILE A 119 -5.83 -0.11 6.35
CA ILE A 119 -5.57 1.21 6.94
C ILE A 119 -6.80 2.10 6.77
N HIS A 120 -7.34 2.61 7.88
CA HIS A 120 -8.47 3.53 7.87
C HIS A 120 -8.13 4.92 8.39
N LYS A 121 -7.16 5.03 9.31
CA LYS A 121 -6.81 6.29 9.96
C LYS A 121 -5.37 6.28 10.42
N LEU A 122 -4.76 7.47 10.48
CA LEU A 122 -3.46 7.68 11.09
C LEU A 122 -3.63 8.37 12.44
N THR A 123 -2.98 7.85 13.48
CA THR A 123 -2.96 8.47 14.81
C THR A 123 -2.23 9.81 14.76
N GLU A 124 -2.61 10.72 15.64
CA GLU A 124 -1.93 12.03 15.77
C GLU A 124 -0.70 11.94 16.67
N ARG A 125 -0.65 10.90 17.50
CA ARG A 125 0.39 10.63 18.48
C ARG A 125 1.34 9.55 17.96
N ASP A 126 2.57 9.60 18.44
CA ASP A 126 3.59 8.58 18.21
C ASP A 126 3.17 7.23 18.80
N ALA A 127 3.80 6.15 18.33
CA ALA A 127 3.60 4.82 18.90
C ALA A 127 3.94 4.76 20.41
N ALA A 128 4.91 5.55 20.86
CA ALA A 128 5.30 5.63 22.26
C ALA A 128 4.28 6.37 23.15
N SER A 129 3.54 7.34 22.59
CA SER A 129 2.56 8.15 23.33
C SER A 129 1.10 7.74 23.08
N THR A 130 0.88 6.79 22.18
CA THR A 130 -0.43 6.19 21.92
C THR A 130 -0.67 5.06 22.91
N MET A 131 -1.57 5.30 23.86
CA MET A 131 -1.97 4.33 24.87
C MET A 131 -3.26 3.61 24.45
N PHE A 132 -3.35 2.33 24.75
CA PHE A 132 -4.56 1.53 24.55
C PHE A 132 -4.64 0.45 25.63
N THR A 133 -5.83 -0.12 25.81
CA THR A 133 -6.06 -1.20 26.77
C THR A 133 -6.32 -2.47 25.97
N PRO A 134 -5.37 -3.42 25.91
CA PRO A 134 -5.60 -4.73 25.29
C PRO A 134 -6.76 -5.45 25.99
N THR A 135 -7.45 -6.35 25.30
CA THR A 135 -8.54 -7.14 25.88
C THR A 135 -8.03 -7.92 27.11
N GLY A 136 -8.50 -7.54 28.31
CA GLY A 136 -8.10 -8.16 29.57
C GLY A 136 -6.75 -7.72 30.15
N GLY A 137 -6.10 -6.69 29.57
CA GLY A 137 -4.76 -6.22 29.97
C GLY A 137 -4.74 -4.85 30.66
N ALA A 138 -3.59 -4.52 31.25
CA ALA A 138 -3.29 -3.17 31.73
C ALA A 138 -3.06 -2.20 30.55
N GLN A 139 -3.25 -0.90 30.78
CA GLN A 139 -2.99 0.13 29.77
C GLN A 139 -1.51 0.12 29.37
N THR A 140 -1.21 -0.04 28.08
CA THR A 140 0.15 -0.07 27.54
C THR A 140 0.28 0.82 26.30
N SER A 141 1.51 1.23 25.98
CA SER A 141 1.77 1.97 24.74
C SER A 141 1.94 1.03 23.55
N VAL A 142 1.65 1.52 22.34
CA VAL A 142 1.84 0.74 21.10
C VAL A 142 3.30 0.32 20.91
N ALA A 143 4.25 1.19 21.28
CA ALA A 143 5.68 0.86 21.21
C ALA A 143 6.07 -0.26 22.19
N GLN A 144 5.55 -0.25 23.42
CA GLN A 144 5.85 -1.27 24.43
C GLN A 144 5.29 -2.64 24.04
N LEU A 145 4.05 -2.70 23.50
CA LEU A 145 3.46 -3.97 23.07
C LEU A 145 4.29 -4.67 22.00
N ARG A 146 4.96 -3.92 21.12
CA ARG A 146 5.77 -4.49 20.03
C ARG A 146 7.21 -4.84 20.41
N ALA A 147 7.70 -4.34 21.54
CA ALA A 147 9.08 -4.55 21.96
C ALA A 147 9.27 -5.85 22.78
N GLY A 148 8.18 -6.44 23.29
CA GLY A 148 8.16 -7.74 23.96
C GLY A 148 7.70 -8.84 23.03
#